data_AF-A0A4R6U2P2-F1
#
_entry.id   AF-A0A4R6U2P2-F1
#
_cell.length_a   1.000
_cell.length_b   1.000
_cell.length_c   1.000
_cell.angle_alpha   90.00
_cell.angle_beta   90.00
_cell.angle_gamma   90.00
#
_symmetry.space_group_name_H-M   'P 1'
#
loop_
_entity.id
_entity.type
_entity.pdbx_description
1 polymer ?
#
loop_
_entity_poly.entity_id
_entity_poly.type
_entity_poly.pdbx_seq_one_letter_code
_entity_poly.pdbx_strand_id
1 'polypeptide(L)'
;MTKIKSCFIITPIGNAGSPTRRSADGVIKSVLKPELKKLGYEVSVSHEMTDSGSITRQILDKIISSDMVIANLTELNPNVMYELAVRHGARKPVVQVAVEGTKLPFDIIDERTLFFVNDMQGVTELKDKIGEVIESAENEENPDNPIFRTLGEKMYRDKLLESDSEKFDNSKKLDDIELMLKKLVSKSITSNNNIISKSDFSSIWLTCKNNDTNKILDILGKHGFFTGAGSRRANVDGDKETIGIDGLKDHEIMEIELILKNFDVLIEIKSN
;
A
#
# COMPACT_ATOMS: atom_id res chain seq x y z
N MET A 1 22.60 -23.25 22.83
CA MET A 1 21.55 -22.36 23.36
C MET A 1 21.10 -21.47 22.22
N THR A 2 19.82 -21.50 21.87
CA THR A 2 19.24 -20.51 20.96
C THR A 2 19.39 -19.13 21.59
N LYS A 3 19.98 -18.18 20.86
CA LYS A 3 20.16 -16.80 21.33
C LYS A 3 18.78 -16.19 21.57
N ILE A 4 18.54 -15.68 22.79
CA ILE A 4 17.31 -14.95 23.11
C ILE A 4 17.30 -13.66 22.27
N LYS A 5 16.21 -13.40 21.55
CA LYS A 5 16.06 -12.20 20.74
C LYS A 5 15.67 -11.03 21.62
N SER A 6 16.18 -9.85 21.30
CA SER A 6 15.91 -8.62 22.04
C SER A 6 14.85 -7.79 21.34
N CYS A 7 13.86 -7.32 22.09
CA CYS A 7 12.88 -6.35 21.62
C CYS A 7 12.95 -5.07 22.47
N PHE A 8 13.03 -3.92 21.81
CA PHE A 8 13.02 -2.62 22.47
C PHE A 8 11.74 -1.85 22.14
N ILE A 9 11.04 -1.38 23.17
CA ILE A 9 9.81 -0.61 23.02
C ILE A 9 10.12 0.87 23.19
N ILE A 10 9.85 1.65 22.14
CA ILE A 10 9.87 3.12 22.17
C ILE A 10 8.44 3.63 22.31
N THR A 11 8.21 4.52 23.26
CA THR A 11 6.87 4.93 23.67
C THR A 11 6.89 6.33 24.27
N PRO A 12 5.80 7.12 24.19
CA PRO A 12 5.75 8.45 24.77
C PRO A 12 6.13 8.45 26.26
N ILE A 13 7.07 9.31 26.62
CA ILE A 13 7.54 9.48 28.00
C ILE A 13 6.65 10.54 28.66
N GLY A 14 5.70 10.09 29.47
CA GLY A 14 4.93 10.96 30.37
C GLY A 14 5.52 11.00 31.79
N ASN A 15 5.19 12.06 32.53
CA ASN A 15 5.44 12.12 33.98
C ASN A 15 4.75 10.96 34.70
N ALA A 16 5.29 10.53 35.85
CA ALA A 16 4.67 9.49 36.66
C ALA A 16 3.22 9.87 37.01
N GLY A 17 2.28 8.93 36.80
CA GLY A 17 0.85 9.15 37.04
C GLY A 17 0.11 9.97 35.96
N SER A 18 0.79 10.47 34.92
CA SER A 18 0.13 11.16 33.81
C SER A 18 -0.77 10.22 32.99
N PRO A 19 -1.80 10.75 32.30
CA PRO A 19 -2.60 9.98 31.35
C PRO A 19 -1.75 9.26 30.30
N THR A 20 -0.76 9.95 29.73
CA THR A 20 0.24 9.39 28.80
C THR A 20 0.94 8.17 29.39
N ARG A 21 1.49 8.31 30.60
CA ARG A 21 2.18 7.21 31.30
C ARG A 21 1.24 6.03 31.54
N ARG A 22 0.02 6.29 32.01
CA ARG A 22 -0.96 5.24 32.31
C ARG A 22 -1.40 4.49 31.05
N SER A 23 -1.62 5.22 29.96
CA SER A 23 -1.99 4.64 28.66
C SER A 23 -0.86 3.79 28.09
N ALA A 24 0.36 4.34 28.03
CA ALA A 24 1.55 3.64 27.55
C ALA A 24 1.85 2.37 28.38
N ASP A 25 1.85 2.48 29.71
CA ASP A 25 2.06 1.34 30.60
C ASP A 25 0.96 0.28 30.44
N GLY A 26 -0.28 0.71 30.22
CA GLY A 26 -1.43 -0.17 30.02
C GLY A 26 -1.23 -1.11 28.85
N VAL A 27 -0.94 -0.57 27.65
CA VAL A 27 -0.72 -1.38 26.45
C VAL A 27 0.57 -2.23 26.55
N ILE A 28 1.64 -1.67 27.12
CA ILE A 28 2.92 -2.37 27.27
C ILE A 28 2.79 -3.58 28.20
N LYS A 29 2.21 -3.39 29.39
CA LYS A 29 2.14 -4.43 30.42
C LYS A 29 1.05 -5.45 30.12
N SER A 30 -0.07 -5.03 29.53
CA SER A 30 -1.23 -5.90 29.32
C SER A 30 -1.15 -6.70 28.01
N VAL A 31 -0.43 -6.19 27.01
CA VAL A 31 -0.37 -6.79 25.67
C VAL A 31 1.07 -7.02 25.20
N LEU A 32 1.86 -5.95 24.99
CA LEU A 32 3.13 -6.07 24.28
C LEU A 32 4.14 -6.98 24.99
N LYS A 33 4.39 -6.76 26.30
CA LYS A 33 5.32 -7.59 27.09
C LYS A 33 4.88 -9.06 27.13
N PRO A 34 3.60 -9.40 27.47
CA PRO A 34 3.13 -10.78 27.42
C PRO A 34 3.31 -11.46 26.07
N GLU A 35 2.91 -10.84 24.97
CA GLU A 35 2.95 -11.47 23.64
C GLU A 35 4.40 -11.63 23.14
N LEU A 36 5.25 -10.62 23.31
CA LEU A 36 6.68 -10.71 22.99
C LEU A 36 7.38 -11.83 23.77
N LYS A 37 7.03 -11.99 25.05
CA LYS A 37 7.62 -13.05 25.90
C LYS A 37 7.21 -14.45 25.43
N LYS A 38 5.97 -14.64 24.95
CA LYS A 38 5.53 -15.91 24.35
C LYS A 38 6.32 -16.23 23.08
N LEU A 39 6.67 -15.22 22.30
CA LEU A 39 7.50 -15.32 21.09
C LEU A 39 9.00 -15.44 21.40
N GLY A 40 9.40 -15.51 22.67
CA GLY A 40 10.80 -15.73 23.07
C GLY A 40 11.68 -14.48 23.06
N TYR A 41 11.08 -13.28 23.08
CA TYR A 41 11.82 -12.02 23.19
C TYR A 41 12.11 -11.62 24.64
N GLU A 42 13.31 -11.09 24.87
CA GLU A 42 13.65 -10.28 26.02
C GLU A 42 13.27 -8.82 25.74
N VAL A 43 12.38 -8.27 26.56
CA VAL A 43 11.76 -6.96 26.31
C VAL A 43 12.36 -5.89 27.21
N SER A 44 12.80 -4.79 26.63
CA SER A 44 13.21 -3.57 27.34
C SER A 44 12.42 -2.36 26.83
N VAL A 45 12.22 -1.36 27.68
CA VAL A 45 11.38 -0.19 27.38
C VAL A 45 12.18 1.08 27.66
N SER A 46 12.09 2.06 26.75
CA SER A 46 12.91 3.28 26.80
C SER A 46 12.80 4.05 28.12
N HIS A 47 11.63 4.08 28.75
CA HIS A 47 11.41 4.82 29.99
C HIS A 47 11.78 4.06 31.28
N GLU A 48 12.07 2.75 31.20
CA GLU A 48 12.48 1.95 32.36
C GLU A 48 14.01 1.99 32.56
N MET A 49 14.75 2.61 31.64
CA MET A 49 16.21 2.68 31.68
C MET A 49 16.68 3.73 32.71
N THR A 50 17.36 3.26 33.75
CA THR A 50 17.89 4.09 34.86
C THR A 50 19.42 4.10 34.94
N ASP A 51 20.12 3.53 33.96
CA ASP A 51 21.57 3.28 34.04
C ASP A 51 22.40 4.57 33.94
N SER A 52 23.55 4.60 34.62
CA SER A 52 24.46 5.74 34.63
C SER A 52 25.08 6.00 33.25
N GLY A 53 24.94 7.23 32.74
CA GLY A 53 25.48 7.65 31.44
C GLY A 53 24.53 8.60 30.69
N SER A 54 24.84 8.90 29.42
CA SER A 54 23.89 9.61 28.56
C SER A 54 22.73 8.68 28.19
N ILE A 55 21.57 8.91 28.80
CA ILE A 55 20.32 8.19 28.53
C ILE A 55 20.05 8.12 27.02
N THR A 56 20.27 9.21 26.31
CA THR A 56 20.11 9.31 24.85
C THR A 56 20.98 8.31 24.10
N ARG A 57 22.27 8.17 24.47
CA ARG A 57 23.17 7.22 23.80
C ARG A 57 22.71 5.77 24.00
N GLN A 58 22.34 5.42 25.23
CA GLN A 58 21.91 4.05 25.53
C GLN A 58 20.61 3.68 24.79
N ILE A 59 19.65 4.61 24.71
CA ILE A 59 18.42 4.43 23.93
C ILE A 59 18.75 4.21 22.45
N LEU A 60 19.61 5.04 21.86
CA LEU A 60 20.02 4.88 20.46
C LEU A 60 20.75 3.55 20.22
N ASP A 61 21.65 3.16 21.12
CA ASP A 61 22.36 1.88 21.05
C ASP A 61 21.36 0.71 21.08
N LYS A 62 20.32 0.76 21.92
CA LYS A 62 19.24 -0.24 21.95
C LYS A 62 18.42 -0.25 20.66
N ILE A 63 18.01 0.91 20.15
CA ILE A 63 17.26 1.03 18.90
C ILE A 63 18.03 0.40 17.72
N ILE A 64 19.33 0.66 17.64
CA ILE A 64 20.19 0.15 16.56
C ILE A 64 20.49 -1.33 16.75
N SER A 65 20.74 -1.78 17.98
CA SER A 65 21.23 -3.14 18.25
C SER A 65 20.11 -4.19 18.37
N SER A 66 18.94 -3.83 18.90
CA SER A 66 17.85 -4.78 19.16
C SER A 66 17.37 -5.50 17.89
N ASP A 67 16.97 -6.76 18.05
CA ASP A 67 16.50 -7.59 16.95
C ASP A 67 15.14 -7.07 16.42
N MET A 68 14.27 -6.64 17.34
CA MET A 68 12.97 -6.01 17.03
C MET A 68 12.82 -4.66 17.77
N VAL A 69 12.10 -3.72 17.16
CA VAL A 69 11.62 -2.50 17.84
C VAL A 69 10.11 -2.40 17.70
N ILE A 70 9.41 -2.05 18.78
CA ILE A 70 8.00 -1.64 18.71
C ILE A 70 7.91 -0.15 19.00
N ALA A 71 7.28 0.60 18.09
CA ALA A 71 7.09 2.04 18.19
C ALA A 71 5.63 2.39 18.48
N ASN A 72 5.37 2.99 19.65
CA ASN A 72 4.04 3.49 20.00
C ASN A 72 3.85 4.94 19.56
N LEU A 73 3.07 5.14 18.50
CA LEU A 73 2.84 6.42 17.84
C LEU A 73 1.55 7.12 18.30
N THR A 74 0.85 6.57 19.30
CA THR A 74 -0.46 7.05 19.78
C THR A 74 -0.56 8.58 19.94
N GLU A 75 0.45 9.20 20.57
CA GLU A 75 0.45 10.65 20.86
C GLU A 75 1.33 11.48 19.89
N LEU A 76 1.87 10.86 18.84
CA LEU A 76 2.80 11.51 17.89
C LEU A 76 3.98 12.21 18.61
N ASN A 77 4.50 11.57 19.65
CA ASN A 77 5.57 12.16 20.46
C ASN A 77 6.83 12.38 19.59
N PRO A 78 7.39 13.61 19.55
CA PRO A 78 8.55 13.92 18.69
C PRO A 78 9.79 13.06 18.97
N ASN A 79 10.00 12.64 20.23
CA ASN A 79 11.13 11.77 20.57
C ASN A 79 10.93 10.38 19.98
N VAL A 80 9.70 9.83 20.07
CA VAL A 80 9.38 8.53 19.46
C VAL A 80 9.53 8.58 17.95
N MET A 81 9.13 9.69 17.30
CA MET A 81 9.32 9.88 15.86
C MET A 81 10.81 9.90 15.48
N TYR A 82 11.64 10.60 16.27
CA TYR A 82 13.09 10.61 16.07
C TYR A 82 13.70 9.22 16.24
N GLU A 83 13.30 8.49 17.29
CA GLU A 83 13.74 7.12 17.58
C GLU A 83 13.32 6.14 16.46
N LEU A 84 12.11 6.28 15.90
CA LEU A 84 11.64 5.52 14.75
C LEU A 84 12.49 5.79 13.50
N ALA A 85 12.82 7.05 13.22
CA ALA A 85 13.70 7.40 12.10
C ALA A 85 15.09 6.77 12.23
N VAL A 86 15.65 6.75 13.45
CA VAL A 86 16.92 6.04 13.73
C VAL A 86 16.77 4.53 13.45
N ARG A 87 15.66 3.91 13.84
CA ARG A 87 15.39 2.50 13.54
C ARG A 87 15.29 2.22 12.04
N HIS A 88 14.62 3.09 11.28
CA HIS A 88 14.59 3.00 9.82
C HIS A 88 15.99 3.04 9.23
N GLY A 89 16.86 3.93 9.73
CA GLY A 89 18.26 4.03 9.29
C GLY A 89 19.08 2.78 9.61
N ALA A 90 18.80 2.11 10.73
CA ALA A 90 19.43 0.84 11.09
C ALA A 90 18.96 -0.35 10.22
N ARG A 91 17.88 -0.18 9.44
CA ARG A 91 17.28 -1.17 8.52
C ARG A 91 17.03 -2.54 9.16
N LYS A 92 16.45 -2.53 10.35
CA LYS A 92 16.07 -3.74 11.08
C LYS A 92 14.57 -3.74 11.39
N PRO A 93 13.97 -4.91 11.66
CA PRO A 93 12.52 -5.05 11.88
C PRO A 93 11.92 -4.04 12.84
N VAL A 94 10.78 -3.46 12.49
CA VAL A 94 10.05 -2.52 13.34
C VAL A 94 8.55 -2.73 13.20
N VAL A 95 7.84 -2.69 14.32
CA VAL A 95 6.38 -2.72 14.37
C VAL A 95 5.90 -1.38 14.90
N GLN A 96 5.01 -0.72 14.16
CA GLN A 96 4.39 0.52 14.58
C GLN A 96 3.00 0.23 15.14
N VAL A 97 2.66 0.82 16.28
CA VAL A 97 1.33 0.70 16.91
C VAL A 97 0.79 2.09 17.24
N ALA A 98 -0.51 2.30 17.08
CA ALA A 98 -1.16 3.56 17.45
C ALA A 98 -2.60 3.32 17.87
N VAL A 99 -3.16 4.21 18.68
CA VAL A 99 -4.60 4.18 18.95
C VAL A 99 -5.37 4.58 17.69
N GLU A 100 -6.52 3.94 17.48
CA GLU A 100 -7.40 4.27 16.37
C GLU A 100 -7.84 5.74 16.40
N GLY A 101 -7.84 6.37 15.22
CA GLY A 101 -8.07 7.80 15.09
C GLY A 101 -6.81 8.68 15.20
N THR A 102 -5.65 8.11 15.55
CA THR A 102 -4.37 8.83 15.44
C THR A 102 -4.08 9.15 13.97
N LYS A 103 -3.97 10.46 13.65
CA LYS A 103 -3.62 10.94 12.31
C LYS A 103 -2.10 10.96 12.14
N LEU A 104 -1.55 9.92 11.53
CA LEU A 104 -0.11 9.83 11.28
C LEU A 104 0.35 10.96 10.32
N PRO A 105 1.55 11.53 10.54
CA PRO A 105 2.12 12.51 9.63
C PRO A 105 2.51 11.85 8.30
N PHE A 106 2.57 12.66 7.25
CA PHE A 106 2.79 12.18 5.88
C PHE A 106 4.09 11.38 5.73
N ASP A 107 5.12 11.65 6.53
CA ASP A 107 6.41 10.96 6.48
C ASP A 107 6.34 9.45 6.79
N ILE A 108 5.29 9.01 7.51
CA ILE A 108 5.13 7.62 7.96
C ILE A 108 3.73 7.05 7.70
N ILE A 109 2.86 7.80 7.01
CA ILE A 109 1.48 7.39 6.79
C ILE A 109 1.35 6.14 5.90
N ASP A 110 2.31 5.96 4.99
CA ASP A 110 2.38 4.81 4.08
C ASP A 110 3.03 3.58 4.74
N GLU A 111 3.55 3.73 5.95
CA GLU A 111 4.19 2.65 6.69
C GLU A 111 3.15 1.84 7.48
N ARG A 112 3.38 0.53 7.58
CA ARG A 112 2.42 -0.37 8.25
C ARG A 112 2.34 -0.05 9.75
N THR A 113 1.19 0.49 10.15
CA THR A 113 0.84 0.73 11.55
C THR A 113 -0.34 -0.13 11.98
N LEU A 114 -0.18 -0.86 13.09
CA LEU A 114 -1.26 -1.59 13.73
C LEU A 114 -2.06 -0.64 14.62
N PHE A 115 -3.25 -0.28 14.16
CA PHE A 115 -4.18 0.53 14.94
C PHE A 115 -4.98 -0.33 15.92
N PHE A 116 -5.21 0.19 17.14
CA PHE A 116 -5.99 -0.49 18.16
C PHE A 116 -6.91 0.45 18.93
N VAL A 117 -8.02 -0.07 19.44
CA VAL A 117 -8.93 0.68 20.32
C VAL A 117 -8.42 0.58 21.76
N ASN A 118 -8.35 1.71 22.47
CA ASN A 118 -7.84 1.76 23.85
C ASN A 118 -8.95 1.47 24.88
N ASP A 119 -9.50 0.26 24.85
CA ASP A 119 -10.47 -0.24 25.82
C ASP A 119 -10.21 -1.73 26.19
N MET A 120 -11.07 -2.31 27.02
CA MET A 120 -10.95 -3.72 27.46
C MET A 120 -11.05 -4.71 26.30
N GLN A 121 -11.86 -4.41 25.29
CA GLN A 121 -12.06 -5.28 24.13
C GLN A 121 -10.87 -5.18 23.18
N GLY A 122 -10.40 -3.96 22.91
CA GLY A 122 -9.24 -3.68 22.08
C GLY A 122 -7.93 -4.28 22.63
N VAL A 123 -7.82 -4.50 23.95
CA VAL A 123 -6.73 -5.30 24.53
C VAL A 123 -6.73 -6.74 24.02
N THR A 124 -7.91 -7.36 23.89
CA THR A 124 -8.03 -8.74 23.38
C THR A 124 -7.75 -8.77 21.88
N GLU A 125 -8.34 -7.84 21.13
CA GLU A 125 -8.12 -7.73 19.68
C GLU A 125 -6.66 -7.44 19.32
N LEU A 126 -5.97 -6.61 20.11
CA LEU A 126 -4.55 -6.33 19.91
C LEU A 126 -3.69 -7.56 20.20
N LYS A 127 -4.03 -8.36 21.22
CA LYS A 127 -3.29 -9.62 21.51
C LYS A 127 -3.37 -10.60 20.34
N ASP A 128 -4.55 -10.73 19.75
CA ASP A 128 -4.77 -11.66 18.64
C ASP A 128 -3.98 -11.22 17.38
N LYS A 129 -3.89 -9.92 17.12
CA LYS A 129 -3.24 -9.38 15.91
C LYS A 129 -1.74 -9.15 16.05
N ILE A 130 -1.24 -8.78 17.23
CA ILE A 130 0.15 -8.32 17.38
C ILE A 130 1.17 -9.42 17.09
N GLY A 131 0.85 -10.68 17.39
CA GLY A 131 1.72 -11.82 17.10
C GLY A 131 2.03 -11.97 15.61
N GLU A 132 0.99 -11.94 14.78
CA GLU A 132 1.12 -12.01 13.31
C GLU A 132 1.95 -10.85 12.75
N VAL A 133 1.76 -9.65 13.29
CA VAL A 133 2.51 -8.46 12.86
C VAL A 133 3.99 -8.54 13.25
N ILE A 134 4.30 -9.05 14.45
CA ILE A 134 5.68 -9.27 14.90
C ILE A 134 6.36 -10.31 14.02
N GLU A 135 5.72 -11.45 13.77
CA GLU A 135 6.25 -12.51 12.92
C GLU A 135 6.45 -12.03 11.47
N SER A 136 5.51 -11.26 10.93
CA SER A 136 5.63 -10.67 9.59
C SER A 136 6.83 -9.73 9.49
N ALA A 137 7.03 -8.86 10.50
CA ALA A 137 8.15 -7.92 10.51
C ALA A 137 9.50 -8.64 10.70
N GLU A 138 9.53 -9.73 11.48
CA GLU A 138 10.73 -10.52 11.73
C GLU A 138 11.22 -11.28 10.50
N ASN A 139 10.29 -11.78 9.67
CA ASN A 139 10.59 -12.55 8.47
C ASN A 139 10.91 -11.66 7.24
N GLU A 140 10.88 -10.34 7.40
CA GLU A 140 11.22 -9.41 6.33
C GLU A 140 12.75 -9.30 6.19
N GLU A 141 13.32 -9.96 5.16
CA GLU A 141 14.77 -9.96 4.93
C GLU A 141 15.35 -8.57 4.67
N ASN A 142 14.57 -7.72 3.99
CA ASN A 142 14.97 -6.36 3.62
C ASN A 142 13.85 -5.39 4.02
N PRO A 143 13.78 -4.97 5.30
CA PRO A 143 12.73 -4.08 5.77
C PRO A 143 12.60 -2.84 4.89
N ASP A 144 11.45 -2.70 4.24
CA ASP A 144 11.12 -1.49 3.50
C ASP A 144 10.84 -0.35 4.48
N ASN A 145 11.27 0.86 4.12
CA ASN A 145 11.05 2.08 4.89
C ASN A 145 11.41 3.31 4.02
N PRO A 146 11.02 4.52 4.42
CA PRO A 146 11.20 5.73 3.60
C PRO A 146 12.66 6.00 3.21
N ILE A 147 13.61 5.69 4.09
CA ILE A 147 15.05 5.94 3.85
C ILE A 147 15.56 4.99 2.76
N PHE A 148 15.29 3.69 2.87
CA PHE A 148 15.83 2.71 1.94
C PHE A 148 15.07 2.64 0.61
N ARG A 149 13.79 3.02 0.60
CA ARG A 149 13.01 3.22 -0.63
C ARG A 149 13.66 4.27 -1.52
N THR A 150 13.97 5.43 -0.93
CA THR A 150 14.65 6.54 -1.62
C THR A 150 16.07 6.17 -2.07
N LEU A 151 16.84 5.47 -1.23
CA LEU A 151 18.19 5.03 -1.59
C LEU A 151 18.18 4.01 -2.74
N GLY A 152 17.23 3.07 -2.70
CA GLY A 152 17.01 2.12 -3.78
C GLY A 152 16.73 2.82 -5.10
N GLU A 153 15.72 3.71 -5.11
CA GLU A 153 15.36 4.52 -6.29
C GLU A 153 16.55 5.30 -6.86
N LYS A 154 17.35 5.93 -6.00
CA LYS A 154 18.54 6.66 -6.42
C LYS A 154 19.57 5.72 -7.05
N MET A 155 19.89 4.59 -6.42
CA MET A 155 20.83 3.61 -6.98
C MET A 155 20.37 3.05 -8.32
N TYR A 156 19.06 2.80 -8.49
CA TYR A 156 18.52 2.37 -9.78
C TYR A 156 18.61 3.47 -10.83
N ARG A 157 18.31 4.72 -10.48
CA ARG A 157 18.47 5.87 -11.39
C ARG A 157 19.93 6.07 -11.79
N ASP A 158 20.87 6.01 -10.85
CA ASP A 158 22.29 6.18 -11.12
C ASP A 158 22.81 5.05 -12.04
N LYS A 159 22.41 3.79 -11.81
CA LYS A 159 22.71 2.68 -12.72
C LYS A 159 22.13 2.84 -14.11
N LEU A 160 20.91 3.36 -14.24
CA LEU A 160 20.30 3.64 -15.55
C LEU A 160 21.11 4.69 -16.32
N LEU A 161 21.50 5.78 -15.64
CA LEU A 161 22.31 6.85 -16.23
C LEU A 161 23.72 6.40 -16.60
N GLU A 162 24.34 5.52 -15.80
CA GLU A 162 25.63 4.91 -16.14
C GLU A 162 25.51 3.96 -17.34
N SER A 163 24.41 3.20 -17.44
CA SER A 163 24.14 2.31 -18.57
C SER A 163 23.82 3.04 -19.88
N ASP A 164 23.43 4.32 -19.85
CA ASP A 164 23.25 5.13 -21.06
C ASP A 164 24.59 5.50 -21.74
N SER A 165 25.73 5.33 -21.04
CA SER A 165 27.06 5.51 -21.64
C SER A 165 27.54 4.31 -22.46
N GLU A 166 26.97 3.13 -22.24
CA GLU A 166 27.18 1.93 -23.07
C GLU A 166 25.83 1.50 -23.66
N LYS A 167 25.54 1.91 -24.91
CA LYS A 167 24.33 1.57 -25.69
C LYS A 167 23.84 0.13 -25.52
N PHE A 168 23.11 -0.15 -24.44
CA PHE A 168 22.44 -1.42 -24.20
C PHE A 168 20.95 -1.18 -24.37
N ASP A 169 20.33 -2.08 -25.13
CA ASP A 169 19.00 -1.98 -25.71
C ASP A 169 17.88 -1.90 -24.65
N ASN A 170 17.72 -0.73 -24.02
CA ASN A 170 16.70 -0.45 -23.01
C ASN A 170 15.26 -0.60 -23.56
N SER A 171 15.10 -0.64 -24.89
CA SER A 171 13.82 -0.90 -25.55
C SER A 171 13.27 -2.30 -25.21
N LYS A 172 14.12 -3.34 -25.23
CA LYS A 172 13.71 -4.72 -24.96
C LYS A 172 13.27 -4.96 -23.52
N LYS A 173 13.95 -4.32 -22.56
CA LYS A 173 13.56 -4.44 -21.14
C LYS A 173 12.22 -3.75 -20.87
N LEU A 174 11.94 -2.63 -21.55
CA LEU A 174 10.64 -1.95 -21.47
C LEU A 174 9.53 -2.81 -22.08
N ASP A 175 9.79 -3.45 -23.23
CA ASP A 175 8.85 -4.38 -23.85
C ASP A 175 8.56 -5.59 -22.94
N ASP A 176 9.58 -6.12 -22.25
CA ASP A 176 9.43 -7.24 -21.31
C ASP A 176 8.63 -6.83 -20.06
N ILE A 177 8.84 -5.62 -19.54
CA ILE A 177 8.05 -5.06 -18.43
C ILE A 177 6.59 -4.87 -18.87
N GLU A 178 6.36 -4.34 -20.07
CA GLU A 178 5.02 -4.19 -20.64
C GLU A 178 4.31 -5.54 -20.77
N LEU A 179 5.04 -6.57 -21.23
CA LEU A 179 4.52 -7.93 -21.36
C LEU A 179 4.18 -8.56 -19.99
N MET A 180 5.02 -8.31 -18.96
CA MET A 180 4.74 -8.76 -17.60
C MET A 180 3.52 -8.06 -17.00
N LEU A 181 3.40 -6.74 -17.19
CA LEU A 181 2.24 -5.96 -16.75
C LEU A 181 0.94 -6.43 -17.43
N LYS A 182 0.97 -6.65 -18.75
CA LYS A 182 -0.15 -7.22 -19.50
C LYS A 182 -0.56 -8.59 -18.97
N LYS A 183 0.40 -9.46 -18.65
CA LYS A 183 0.11 -10.78 -18.05
C LYS A 183 -0.50 -10.67 -16.66
N LEU A 184 -0.01 -9.78 -15.80
CA LEU A 184 -0.55 -9.58 -14.45
C LEU A 184 -1.98 -9.03 -14.48
N VAL A 185 -2.24 -8.04 -15.34
CA VAL A 185 -3.59 -7.50 -15.59
C VAL A 185 -4.52 -8.59 -16.12
N SER A 186 -4.08 -9.39 -17.11
CA SER A 186 -4.92 -10.48 -17.61
C SER A 186 -5.25 -11.54 -16.55
N LYS A 187 -4.33 -11.79 -15.60
CA LYS A 187 -4.50 -12.81 -14.57
C LYS A 187 -5.45 -12.35 -13.45
N SER A 188 -5.44 -11.06 -13.09
CA SER A 188 -6.43 -10.49 -12.17
C SER A 188 -7.84 -10.51 -12.78
N ILE A 189 -7.96 -10.24 -14.09
CA ILE A 189 -9.22 -10.31 -14.82
C ILE A 189 -9.73 -11.75 -14.89
N THR A 190 -8.86 -12.74 -15.12
CA THR A 190 -9.28 -14.15 -15.24
C THR A 190 -9.72 -14.73 -13.89
N SER A 191 -9.14 -14.31 -12.77
CA SER A 191 -9.52 -14.79 -11.44
C SER A 191 -10.90 -14.28 -10.98
N ASN A 192 -11.41 -13.20 -11.58
CA ASN A 192 -12.75 -12.66 -11.31
C ASN A 192 -13.84 -13.22 -12.26
N ASN A 193 -13.48 -13.97 -13.29
CA ASN A 193 -14.42 -14.40 -14.35
C ASN A 193 -15.16 -15.73 -14.08
N ASN A 194 -14.99 -16.37 -12.92
CA ASN A 194 -15.70 -17.61 -12.61
C ASN A 194 -17.10 -17.42 -11.98
N ILE A 195 -17.62 -16.18 -11.93
CA ILE A 195 -19.00 -15.91 -11.45
C ILE A 195 -19.67 -14.88 -12.35
N ILE A 196 -19.92 -15.16 -13.63
CA ILE A 196 -20.86 -14.33 -14.41
C ILE A 196 -21.70 -15.25 -15.31
N SER A 197 -22.98 -15.36 -14.97
CA SER A 197 -24.02 -16.03 -15.76
C SER A 197 -24.40 -15.19 -16.98
N LYS A 198 -25.00 -15.86 -17.97
CA LYS A 198 -25.39 -15.37 -19.32
C LYS A 198 -26.35 -14.16 -19.39
N SER A 199 -26.61 -13.45 -18.29
CA SER A 199 -27.60 -12.37 -18.17
C SER A 199 -27.05 -10.94 -18.28
N ASP A 200 -25.73 -10.74 -18.25
CA ASP A 200 -25.16 -9.42 -17.90
C ASP A 200 -24.56 -8.67 -19.11
N PHE A 201 -25.19 -8.78 -20.28
CA PHE A 201 -24.73 -8.07 -21.47
C PHE A 201 -25.55 -6.81 -21.72
N SER A 202 -24.87 -5.67 -21.62
CA SER A 202 -25.40 -4.33 -21.83
C SER A 202 -25.05 -3.83 -23.23
N SER A 203 -25.84 -2.86 -23.73
CA SER A 203 -25.57 -2.13 -24.97
C SER A 203 -25.19 -0.68 -24.65
N ILE A 204 -24.30 -0.08 -25.44
CA ILE A 204 -23.99 1.34 -25.34
C ILE A 204 -24.27 2.05 -26.65
N TRP A 205 -24.72 3.29 -26.55
CA TRP A 205 -24.96 4.21 -27.65
C TRP A 205 -24.04 5.41 -27.50
N LEU A 206 -23.16 5.61 -28.47
CA LEU A 206 -22.18 6.71 -28.49
C LEU A 206 -22.65 7.75 -29.49
N THR A 207 -22.91 8.98 -29.05
CA THR A 207 -23.29 10.10 -29.93
C THR A 207 -22.16 11.11 -30.01
N CYS A 208 -21.71 11.41 -31.23
CA CYS A 208 -20.59 12.31 -31.51
C CYS A 208 -20.87 13.15 -32.77
N LYS A 209 -19.99 14.11 -33.10
CA LYS A 209 -20.10 14.87 -34.36
C LYS A 209 -19.75 13.97 -35.55
N ASN A 210 -20.41 14.14 -36.70
CA ASN A 210 -20.27 13.28 -37.89
C ASN A 210 -18.80 13.04 -38.34
N ASN A 211 -17.90 14.00 -38.11
CA ASN A 211 -16.49 13.88 -38.50
C ASN A 211 -15.62 13.06 -37.51
N ASP A 212 -16.14 12.70 -36.34
CA ASP A 212 -15.39 11.97 -35.30
C ASP A 212 -15.79 10.49 -35.19
N THR A 213 -16.91 10.07 -35.79
CA THR A 213 -17.40 8.68 -35.77
C THR A 213 -16.35 7.68 -36.25
N ASN A 214 -15.71 7.93 -37.40
CA ASN A 214 -14.70 7.01 -37.93
C ASN A 214 -13.44 6.95 -37.06
N LYS A 215 -13.07 8.05 -36.39
CA LYS A 215 -11.92 8.07 -35.46
C LYS A 215 -12.23 7.25 -34.21
N ILE A 216 -13.44 7.39 -33.67
CA ILE A 216 -13.89 6.63 -32.51
C ILE A 216 -13.94 5.13 -32.83
N LEU A 217 -14.45 4.76 -34.00
CA LEU A 217 -14.44 3.37 -34.48
C LEU A 217 -13.01 2.83 -34.66
N ASP A 218 -12.06 3.62 -35.18
CA ASP A 218 -10.66 3.19 -35.31
C ASP A 218 -10.00 2.96 -33.94
N ILE A 219 -10.21 3.87 -32.99
CA ILE A 219 -9.68 3.76 -31.62
C ILE A 219 -10.25 2.53 -30.93
N LEU A 220 -11.56 2.36 -30.92
CA LEU A 220 -12.21 1.21 -30.30
C LEU A 220 -11.79 -0.11 -30.98
N GLY A 221 -11.51 -0.10 -32.28
CA GLY A 221 -10.96 -1.25 -33.00
C GLY A 221 -9.54 -1.62 -32.57
N LYS A 222 -8.66 -0.63 -32.37
CA LYS A 222 -7.31 -0.84 -31.83
C LYS A 222 -7.31 -1.44 -30.42
N HIS A 223 -8.35 -1.15 -29.66
CA HIS A 223 -8.57 -1.71 -28.33
C HIS A 223 -9.36 -3.04 -28.32
N GLY A 224 -9.71 -3.59 -29.49
CA GLY A 224 -10.27 -4.94 -29.61
C GLY A 224 -11.78 -5.06 -29.47
N PHE A 225 -12.52 -3.94 -29.38
CA PHE A 225 -13.98 -3.96 -29.17
C PHE A 225 -14.81 -4.37 -30.41
N PHE A 226 -14.17 -4.67 -31.56
CA PHE A 226 -14.87 -5.01 -32.81
C PHE A 226 -14.63 -6.43 -33.34
N THR A 227 -14.06 -7.35 -32.55
CA THR A 227 -13.82 -8.72 -33.02
C THR A 227 -15.04 -9.66 -32.92
N GLY A 228 -16.26 -9.14 -32.71
CA GLY A 228 -17.47 -10.00 -32.68
C GLY A 228 -18.82 -9.33 -32.44
N ALA A 229 -18.90 -8.04 -32.12
CA ALA A 229 -20.15 -7.33 -31.86
C ALA A 229 -20.66 -6.58 -33.11
N GLY A 230 -21.91 -6.81 -33.49
CA GLY A 230 -22.54 -6.16 -34.63
C GLY A 230 -22.77 -4.68 -34.36
N SER A 231 -21.91 -3.80 -34.87
CA SER A 231 -22.13 -2.36 -34.79
C SER A 231 -23.31 -1.96 -35.68
N ARG A 232 -24.27 -1.23 -35.10
CA ARG A 232 -25.38 -0.63 -35.87
C ARG A 232 -25.21 0.88 -35.87
N ARG A 233 -25.12 1.48 -37.06
CA ARG A 233 -25.25 2.93 -37.23
C ARG A 233 -26.74 3.25 -37.27
N ALA A 234 -27.22 4.08 -36.36
CA ALA A 234 -28.62 4.48 -36.35
C ALA A 234 -28.73 6.02 -36.32
N ASN A 235 -29.33 6.54 -37.39
CA ASN A 235 -29.76 7.92 -37.63
C ASN A 235 -28.72 9.04 -37.59
N VAL A 236 -28.89 9.93 -38.57
CA VAL A 236 -28.19 11.20 -38.72
C VAL A 236 -29.19 12.28 -38.31
N ASP A 237 -28.96 12.96 -37.20
CA ASP A 237 -29.75 14.14 -36.82
C ASP A 237 -28.83 15.36 -36.88
N GLY A 238 -28.86 16.07 -38.01
CA GLY A 238 -27.97 17.19 -38.30
C GLY A 238 -26.48 16.79 -38.30
N ASP A 239 -25.68 17.48 -37.49
CA ASP A 239 -24.22 17.30 -37.41
C ASP A 239 -23.78 16.18 -36.44
N LYS A 240 -24.72 15.38 -35.91
CA LYS A 240 -24.45 14.31 -34.94
C LYS A 240 -24.76 12.92 -35.49
N GLU A 241 -23.89 11.97 -35.17
CA GLU A 241 -23.98 10.55 -35.52
C GLU A 241 -23.94 9.69 -34.25
N THR A 242 -24.75 8.63 -34.24
CA THR A 242 -24.83 7.68 -33.12
C THR A 242 -24.40 6.27 -33.52
N ILE A 243 -23.55 5.65 -32.70
CA ILE A 243 -23.03 4.29 -32.86
C ILE A 243 -23.58 3.41 -31.73
N GLY A 244 -24.26 2.32 -32.07
CA GLY A 244 -24.63 1.28 -31.11
C GLY A 244 -23.61 0.15 -31.06
N ILE A 245 -23.19 -0.23 -29.86
CA ILE A 245 -22.34 -1.41 -29.60
C ILE A 245 -23.06 -2.31 -28.60
N ASP A 246 -23.44 -3.50 -29.06
CA ASP A 246 -24.20 -4.48 -28.30
C ASP A 246 -23.28 -5.59 -27.74
N GLY A 247 -23.69 -6.22 -26.64
CA GLY A 247 -23.03 -7.42 -26.14
C GLY A 247 -21.79 -7.17 -25.28
N LEU A 248 -21.71 -5.99 -24.65
CA LEU A 248 -20.60 -5.60 -23.78
C LEU A 248 -20.88 -6.02 -22.34
N LYS A 249 -19.83 -6.50 -21.65
CA LYS A 249 -19.83 -6.69 -20.20
C LYS A 249 -19.58 -5.34 -19.51
N ASP A 250 -19.97 -5.23 -18.24
CA ASP A 250 -19.82 -3.98 -17.48
C ASP A 250 -18.39 -3.43 -17.45
N HIS A 251 -17.38 -4.31 -17.36
CA HIS A 251 -15.98 -3.86 -17.40
C HIS A 251 -15.54 -3.32 -18.76
N GLU A 252 -16.10 -3.84 -19.86
CA GLU A 252 -15.84 -3.36 -21.22
C GLU A 252 -16.49 -1.98 -21.42
N ILE A 253 -17.63 -1.72 -20.79
CA ILE A 253 -18.27 -0.40 -20.75
C ILE A 253 -17.40 0.61 -19.99
N MET A 254 -16.92 0.25 -18.80
CA MET A 254 -16.01 1.11 -18.04
C MET A 254 -14.72 1.42 -18.81
N GLU A 255 -14.18 0.44 -19.54
CA GLU A 255 -12.98 0.64 -20.36
C GLU A 255 -13.25 1.61 -21.52
N ILE A 256 -14.41 1.48 -22.19
CA ILE A 256 -14.82 2.41 -23.26
C ILE A 256 -15.02 3.83 -22.71
N GLU A 257 -15.66 4.00 -21.55
CA GLU A 257 -15.79 5.31 -20.89
C GLU A 257 -14.43 5.95 -20.60
N LEU A 258 -13.45 5.16 -20.15
CA LEU A 258 -12.09 5.60 -19.89
C LEU A 258 -11.35 6.03 -21.15
N ILE A 259 -11.45 5.23 -22.22
CA ILE A 259 -10.84 5.52 -23.52
C ILE A 259 -11.42 6.81 -24.11
N LEU A 260 -12.73 7.01 -23.97
CA LEU A 260 -13.44 8.13 -24.57
C LEU A 260 -13.54 9.36 -23.66
N LYS A 261 -13.02 9.31 -22.42
CA LYS A 261 -13.12 10.40 -21.43
C LYS A 261 -12.62 11.77 -21.91
N ASN A 262 -11.68 11.78 -22.85
CA ASN A 262 -11.10 13.00 -23.43
C ASN A 262 -11.70 13.40 -24.78
N PHE A 263 -12.74 12.70 -25.24
CA PHE A 263 -13.44 12.98 -26.48
C PHE A 263 -14.79 13.65 -26.18
N ASP A 264 -15.23 14.54 -27.08
CA ASP A 264 -16.55 15.18 -27.01
C ASP A 264 -17.63 14.19 -27.49
N VAL A 265 -17.88 13.16 -26.68
CA VAL A 265 -18.79 12.05 -26.97
C VAL A 265 -19.79 11.91 -25.83
N LEU A 266 -21.07 11.81 -26.18
CA LEU A 266 -22.13 11.51 -25.23
C LEU A 266 -22.37 9.99 -25.22
N ILE A 267 -22.27 9.40 -24.04
CA ILE A 267 -22.40 7.95 -23.83
C ILE A 267 -23.74 7.67 -23.14
N GLU A 268 -24.61 6.89 -23.78
CA GLU A 268 -25.84 6.37 -23.18
C GLU A 268 -25.72 4.85 -23.02
N ILE A 269 -25.84 4.37 -21.79
CA ILE A 269 -25.82 2.94 -21.47
C ILE A 269 -27.27 2.43 -21.41
N LYS A 270 -27.57 1.38 -22.17
CA LYS A 270 -28.83 0.64 -22.11
C LYS A 270 -28.54 -0.79 -21.66
N SER A 271 -28.81 -1.05 -20.39
CA SER A 271 -28.88 -2.40 -19.84
C SER A 271 -30.16 -3.09 -20.34
N ASN A 272 -30.06 -4.38 -20.67
CA ASN A 272 -31.23 -5.23 -20.92
C ASN A 272 -31.95 -5.60 -19.63
#